data_AF-A0A7V6PEL5-F1
#
_entry.id   AF-A0A7V6PEL5-F1
#
_cell.length_a   1.000
_cell.length_b   1.000
_cell.length_c   1.000
_cell.angle_alpha   90.00
_cell.angle_beta   90.00
_cell.angle_gamma   90.00
#
_symmetry.space_group_name_H-M   'P 1'
#
loop_
_entity.id
_entity.type
_entity.pdbx_description
1 polymer ?
#
loop_
_entity_poly.entity_id
_entity_poly.type
_entity_poly.pdbx_seq_one_letter_code
_entity_poly.pdbx_strand_id
1 'polypeptide(L)'
;MDAFLSGLKSAIDTLGATVLLPIVIFIIAVVLGAKVGKAFRAAVTIGVAFIGINLVLGLMFTSIGEVAQAIVTNTGIKRDIVDVGWPSAAAIAFGSSVGLWVIPVGILVNIALLLLRWTRTLNVDVWNFWHFAFVGSLVVAATDNLAYGIIIAALVAALSLLFADWSARAVQQFYGVPGVSVPHLASAQILPIAIILNWIMDRIPGINKIN
;
A
#
# COMPACT_ATOMS: atom_id res chain seq x y z
N MET A 1 23.90 18.90 -7.24
CA MET A 1 22.87 18.09 -6.54
C MET A 1 21.53 18.82 -6.56
N ASP A 2 21.50 20.10 -6.20
CA ASP A 2 20.26 20.89 -6.09
C ASP A 2 19.54 21.12 -7.42
N ALA A 3 20.26 21.29 -8.53
CA ALA A 3 19.64 21.43 -9.85
C ALA A 3 18.95 20.14 -10.33
N PHE A 4 19.50 18.97 -10.01
CA PHE A 4 18.89 17.67 -10.33
C PHE A 4 17.68 17.41 -9.44
N LEU A 5 17.79 17.69 -8.15
CA LEU A 5 16.69 17.54 -7.19
C LEU A 5 15.55 18.54 -7.47
N SER A 6 15.88 19.78 -7.83
CA SER A 6 14.91 20.80 -8.25
C SER A 6 14.26 20.46 -9.60
N GLY A 7 15.03 19.92 -10.54
CA GLY A 7 14.51 19.45 -11.83
C GLY A 7 13.58 18.24 -11.68
N LEU A 8 13.95 17.29 -10.81
CA LEU A 8 13.12 16.14 -10.49
C LEU A 8 11.82 16.57 -9.78
N LYS A 9 11.92 17.48 -8.80
CA LYS A 9 10.75 18.04 -8.09
C LYS A 9 9.81 18.79 -9.05
N SER A 10 10.35 19.63 -9.94
CA SER A 10 9.56 20.31 -10.96
C SER A 10 8.86 19.35 -11.91
N ALA A 11 9.57 18.32 -12.40
CA ALA A 11 8.96 17.28 -13.24
C ALA A 11 7.84 16.51 -12.51
N ILE A 12 8.02 16.23 -11.21
CA ILE A 12 7.02 15.58 -10.35
C ILE A 12 5.78 16.46 -10.18
N ASP A 13 5.97 17.74 -9.84
CA ASP A 13 4.90 18.70 -9.59
C ASP A 13 4.10 19.00 -10.88
N THR A 14 4.73 18.91 -12.05
CA THR A 14 4.10 19.23 -13.34
C THR A 14 3.39 18.03 -13.99
N LEU A 15 3.91 16.81 -13.82
CA LEU A 15 3.36 15.60 -14.47
C LEU A 15 2.27 14.92 -13.65
N GLY A 16 2.25 15.13 -12.34
CA GLY A 16 1.27 14.54 -11.42
C GLY A 16 1.48 13.03 -11.18
N ALA A 17 0.83 12.53 -10.13
CA ALA A 17 0.93 11.14 -9.66
C ALA A 17 0.64 10.09 -10.74
N THR A 18 -0.37 10.36 -11.58
CA THR A 18 -0.87 9.47 -12.63
C THR A 18 0.17 9.17 -13.71
N VAL A 19 1.11 10.08 -13.94
CA VAL A 19 2.19 9.92 -14.95
C VAL A 19 3.50 9.47 -14.28
N LEU A 20 3.78 10.00 -13.10
CA LEU A 20 5.01 9.72 -12.37
C LEU A 20 5.15 8.25 -11.96
N LEU A 21 4.07 7.65 -11.44
CA LEU A 21 4.12 6.29 -10.95
C LEU A 21 4.40 5.25 -12.07
N PRO A 22 3.76 5.32 -13.25
CA PRO A 22 4.17 4.53 -14.42
C PRO A 22 5.65 4.66 -14.79
N ILE A 23 6.21 5.88 -14.75
CA ILE A 23 7.63 6.12 -15.08
C ILE A 23 8.54 5.44 -14.05
N VAL A 24 8.22 5.57 -12.76
CA VAL A 24 8.99 4.92 -11.68
C VAL A 24 8.94 3.40 -11.82
N ILE A 25 7.76 2.82 -12.07
CA ILE A 25 7.60 1.38 -12.27
C ILE A 25 8.35 0.91 -13.53
N PHE A 26 8.34 1.69 -14.60
CA PHE A 26 9.12 1.41 -15.82
C PHE A 26 10.62 1.32 -15.51
N ILE A 27 11.18 2.32 -14.82
CA ILE A 27 12.60 2.35 -14.47
C ILE A 27 12.97 1.13 -13.62
N ILE A 28 12.18 0.83 -12.59
CA ILE A 28 12.41 -0.31 -11.71
C ILE A 28 12.37 -1.62 -12.49
N ALA A 29 11.36 -1.81 -13.35
CA ALA A 29 11.23 -3.02 -14.15
C ALA A 29 12.46 -3.23 -15.05
N VAL A 30 12.98 -2.15 -15.67
CA VAL A 30 14.20 -2.21 -16.50
C VAL A 30 15.43 -2.54 -15.67
N VAL A 31 15.61 -1.91 -14.49
CA VAL A 31 16.73 -2.18 -13.58
C VAL A 31 16.72 -3.63 -13.08
N LEU A 32 15.53 -4.20 -12.86
CA LEU A 32 15.35 -5.61 -12.49
C LEU A 32 15.52 -6.59 -13.68
N GLY A 33 15.89 -6.10 -14.87
CA GLY A 33 16.21 -6.92 -16.04
C GLY A 33 15.03 -7.22 -16.97
N ALA A 34 13.89 -6.53 -16.85
CA ALA A 34 12.82 -6.67 -17.82
C ALA A 34 13.20 -6.04 -19.16
N LYS A 35 12.82 -6.69 -20.27
CA LYS A 35 13.00 -6.12 -21.62
C LYS A 35 12.28 -4.78 -21.72
N VAL A 36 12.98 -3.74 -22.20
CA VAL A 36 12.48 -2.35 -22.29
C VAL A 36 11.09 -2.27 -22.92
N GLY A 37 10.85 -2.95 -24.04
CA GLY A 37 9.53 -2.94 -24.69
C GLY A 37 8.41 -3.56 -23.85
N LYS A 38 8.71 -4.61 -23.05
CA LYS A 38 7.74 -5.22 -22.14
C LYS A 38 7.48 -4.32 -20.93
N ALA A 39 8.54 -3.75 -20.36
CA ALA A 39 8.46 -2.81 -19.24
C ALA A 39 7.65 -1.56 -19.62
N PHE A 40 7.88 -1.01 -20.81
CA PHE A 40 7.17 0.18 -21.30
C PHE A 40 5.67 -0.10 -21.47
N ARG A 41 5.31 -1.20 -22.14
CA ARG A 41 3.89 -1.60 -22.28
C ARG A 41 3.23 -1.79 -20.92
N ALA A 42 3.88 -2.47 -19.99
CA ALA A 42 3.35 -2.69 -18.64
C ALA A 42 3.13 -1.36 -17.89
N ALA A 43 4.09 -0.45 -17.93
CA ALA A 43 3.98 0.86 -17.30
C ALA A 43 2.84 1.70 -17.89
N VAL A 44 2.70 1.74 -19.22
CA VAL A 44 1.59 2.44 -19.89
C VAL A 44 0.25 1.82 -19.50
N THR A 45 0.13 0.48 -19.45
CA THR A 45 -1.09 -0.19 -19.00
C THR A 45 -1.46 0.20 -17.57
N ILE A 46 -0.49 0.29 -16.66
CA ILE A 46 -0.73 0.76 -15.29
C ILE A 46 -1.22 2.21 -15.29
N GLY A 47 -0.62 3.09 -16.10
CA GLY A 47 -1.08 4.48 -16.24
C GLY A 47 -2.53 4.59 -16.72
N VAL A 48 -2.91 3.81 -17.75
CA VAL A 48 -4.29 3.75 -18.23
C VAL A 48 -5.24 3.23 -17.14
N ALA A 49 -4.82 2.22 -16.37
CA ALA A 49 -5.61 1.70 -15.26
C ALA A 49 -5.86 2.77 -14.18
N PHE A 50 -4.87 3.59 -13.84
CA PHE A 50 -5.05 4.72 -12.91
C PHE A 50 -6.05 5.75 -13.40
N ILE A 51 -6.01 6.09 -14.69
CA ILE A 51 -6.99 7.01 -15.29
C ILE A 51 -8.39 6.41 -15.15
N GLY A 52 -8.55 5.12 -15.49
CA GLY A 52 -9.83 4.41 -15.33
C GLY A 52 -10.34 4.40 -13.89
N ILE A 53 -9.48 4.10 -12.91
CA ILE A 53 -9.84 4.13 -11.49
C ILE A 53 -10.31 5.53 -11.09
N ASN A 54 -9.55 6.58 -11.41
CA ASN A 54 -9.93 7.95 -11.06
C ASN A 54 -11.25 8.40 -11.71
N LEU A 55 -11.52 7.96 -12.94
CA LEU A 55 -12.79 8.26 -13.63
C LEU A 55 -13.98 7.58 -12.95
N VAL A 56 -13.84 6.30 -12.58
CA VAL A 56 -14.88 5.57 -11.82
C VAL A 56 -15.09 6.19 -10.44
N LEU A 57 -14.02 6.57 -9.75
CA LEU A 57 -14.11 7.25 -8.46
C LEU A 57 -14.84 8.59 -8.55
N GLY A 58 -14.52 9.39 -9.58
CA GLY A 58 -15.22 10.64 -9.84
C GLY A 58 -16.72 10.42 -10.05
N LEU A 59 -17.09 9.45 -10.89
CA LEU A 59 -18.49 9.09 -11.13
C LEU A 59 -19.19 8.61 -9.85
N MET A 60 -18.50 7.79 -9.04
CA MET A 60 -19.00 7.28 -7.77
C MET A 60 -19.28 8.42 -6.79
N PHE A 61 -18.37 9.38 -6.66
CA PHE A 61 -18.58 10.54 -5.77
C PHE A 61 -19.74 11.42 -6.21
N THR A 62 -19.89 11.65 -7.52
CA THR A 62 -21.03 12.42 -8.02
C THR A 62 -22.35 11.70 -7.79
N SER A 63 -22.40 10.38 -8.01
CA SER A 63 -23.65 9.60 -7.92
C SER A 63 -24.05 9.30 -6.47
N ILE A 64 -23.08 8.97 -5.61
CA ILE A 64 -23.32 8.58 -4.21
C ILE A 64 -23.31 9.79 -3.27
N GLY A 65 -22.57 10.85 -3.60
CA GLY A 65 -22.42 12.03 -2.74
C GLY A 65 -23.76 12.73 -2.45
N GLU A 66 -24.59 12.91 -3.46
CA GLU A 66 -25.93 13.51 -3.30
C GLU A 66 -26.85 12.63 -2.44
N VAL A 67 -26.82 11.31 -2.66
CA VAL A 67 -27.60 10.34 -1.89
C VAL A 67 -27.14 10.29 -0.43
N ALA A 68 -25.83 10.29 -0.20
CA ALA A 68 -25.25 10.32 1.14
C ALA A 68 -25.62 11.61 1.89
N GLN A 69 -25.58 12.77 1.23
CA GLN A 69 -26.03 14.05 1.80
C GLN A 69 -27.53 14.05 2.10
N ALA A 70 -28.35 13.45 1.24
CA ALA A 70 -29.77 13.28 1.49
C ALA A 70 -30.03 12.40 2.73
N ILE A 71 -29.29 11.32 2.92
CA ILE A 71 -29.38 10.48 4.14
C ILE A 71 -28.99 11.30 5.38
N VAL A 72 -27.88 12.02 5.34
CA VAL A 72 -27.42 12.91 6.44
C VAL A 72 -28.49 13.94 6.81
N THR A 73 -29.08 14.60 5.80
CA THR A 73 -30.12 15.62 5.98
C THR A 73 -31.41 15.03 6.57
N ASN A 74 -31.86 13.88 6.07
CA ASN A 74 -33.11 13.25 6.52
C ASN A 74 -33.00 12.54 7.87
N THR A 75 -31.82 12.01 8.19
CA THR A 75 -31.60 11.28 9.46
C THR A 75 -31.10 12.18 10.60
N GLY A 76 -30.67 13.41 10.29
CA GLY A 76 -30.06 14.33 11.25
C GLY A 76 -28.68 13.88 11.76
N ILE A 77 -28.09 12.84 11.16
CA ILE A 77 -26.78 12.31 11.56
C ILE A 77 -25.69 13.18 10.91
N LYS A 78 -24.81 13.80 11.70
CA LYS A 78 -23.62 14.50 11.18
C LYS A 78 -22.55 13.49 10.76
N ARG A 79 -22.39 13.24 9.46
CA ARG A 79 -21.29 12.45 8.89
C ARG A 79 -20.72 13.18 7.68
N ASP A 80 -19.51 13.70 7.84
CA ASP A 80 -18.83 14.52 6.82
C ASP A 80 -17.79 13.70 6.03
N ILE A 81 -17.72 12.38 6.26
CA ILE A 81 -16.66 11.50 5.73
C ILE A 81 -17.29 10.42 4.86
N VAL A 82 -16.76 10.29 3.63
CA VAL A 82 -17.14 9.25 2.68
C VAL A 82 -15.99 8.25 2.57
N ASP A 83 -16.28 6.96 2.75
CA ASP A 83 -15.31 5.90 2.47
C ASP A 83 -15.20 5.72 0.95
N VAL A 84 -14.00 5.95 0.45
CA VAL A 84 -13.65 5.97 -0.96
C VAL A 84 -13.20 4.59 -1.46
N GLY A 85 -12.98 3.65 -0.55
CA GLY A 85 -12.40 2.35 -0.83
C GLY A 85 -10.88 2.36 -0.97
N TRP A 86 -10.29 1.16 -0.93
CA TRP A 86 -8.83 0.99 -0.97
C TRP A 86 -8.14 1.46 -2.28
N PRO A 87 -8.73 1.37 -3.49
CA PRO A 87 -8.04 1.79 -4.70
C PRO A 87 -7.75 3.29 -4.74
N SER A 88 -8.67 4.12 -4.22
CA SER A 88 -8.47 5.57 -4.11
C SER A 88 -7.39 5.89 -3.09
N ALA A 89 -7.39 5.20 -1.94
CA ALA A 89 -6.37 5.36 -0.91
C ALA A 89 -4.98 5.05 -1.47
N ALA A 90 -4.84 4.00 -2.27
CA ALA A 90 -3.59 3.65 -2.95
C ALA A 90 -3.14 4.74 -3.94
N ALA A 91 -4.05 5.28 -4.75
CA ALA A 91 -3.76 6.35 -5.69
C ALA A 91 -3.30 7.64 -4.97
N ILE A 92 -3.97 8.01 -3.88
CA ILE A 92 -3.61 9.16 -3.04
C ILE A 92 -2.24 8.94 -2.38
N ALA A 93 -2.00 7.74 -1.83
CA ALA A 93 -0.74 7.39 -1.20
C ALA A 93 0.45 7.53 -2.16
N PHE A 94 0.33 6.97 -3.37
CA PHE A 94 1.39 7.08 -4.36
C PHE A 94 1.55 8.49 -4.94
N GLY A 95 0.47 9.28 -4.97
CA GLY A 95 0.54 10.67 -5.39
C GLY A 95 1.12 11.63 -4.36
N SER A 96 1.34 11.17 -3.13
CA SER A 96 1.93 11.99 -2.08
C SER A 96 3.45 12.11 -2.19
N SER A 97 4.02 13.05 -1.44
CA SER A 97 5.48 13.22 -1.31
C SER A 97 6.19 11.98 -0.78
N VAL A 98 5.51 11.15 0.03
CA VAL A 98 6.04 9.88 0.55
C VAL A 98 6.02 8.77 -0.52
N GLY A 99 5.02 8.80 -1.41
CA GLY A 99 4.80 7.78 -2.44
C GLY A 99 6.01 7.55 -3.36
N LEU A 100 6.77 8.61 -3.66
CA LEU A 100 8.01 8.49 -4.44
C LEU A 100 9.13 7.76 -3.68
N TRP A 101 9.28 8.06 -2.40
CA TRP A 101 10.37 7.55 -1.56
C TRP A 101 10.10 6.15 -0.99
N VAL A 102 8.83 5.76 -0.88
CA VAL A 102 8.46 4.49 -0.24
C VAL A 102 9.06 3.29 -0.97
N ILE A 103 9.18 3.35 -2.29
CA ILE A 103 9.65 2.23 -3.10
C ILE A 103 11.13 1.93 -2.82
N PRO A 104 12.07 2.89 -3.01
CA PRO A 104 13.47 2.64 -2.68
C PRO A 104 13.65 2.31 -1.19
N VAL A 105 12.94 2.99 -0.29
CA VAL A 105 13.03 2.73 1.15
C VAL A 105 12.55 1.33 1.51
N GLY A 106 11.40 0.90 1.00
CA GLY A 106 10.86 -0.43 1.28
C GLY A 106 11.74 -1.55 0.72
N ILE A 107 12.35 -1.35 -0.46
CA ILE A 107 13.32 -2.30 -1.02
C ILE A 107 14.56 -2.37 -0.13
N LEU A 108 15.11 -1.22 0.29
CA LEU A 108 16.26 -1.16 1.20
C LEU A 108 15.97 -1.86 2.54
N VAL A 109 14.82 -1.59 3.15
CA VAL A 109 14.38 -2.26 4.38
C VAL A 109 14.29 -3.76 4.17
N ASN A 110 13.69 -4.21 3.07
CA ASN A 110 13.57 -5.63 2.80
C ASN A 110 14.94 -6.30 2.64
N ILE A 111 15.85 -5.71 1.85
CA ILE A 111 17.21 -6.22 1.67
C ILE A 111 17.95 -6.24 3.02
N ALA A 112 17.84 -5.18 3.82
CA ALA A 112 18.47 -5.12 5.14
C ALA A 112 17.99 -6.25 6.05
N LEU A 113 16.69 -6.52 6.12
CA LEU A 113 16.13 -7.61 6.92
C LEU A 113 16.58 -9.00 6.43
N LEU A 114 16.73 -9.18 5.12
CA LEU A 114 17.25 -10.42 4.53
C LEU A 114 18.74 -10.62 4.89
N LEU A 115 19.56 -9.57 4.78
CA LEU A 115 20.98 -9.62 5.13
C LEU A 115 21.22 -9.86 6.62
N LEU A 116 20.38 -9.24 7.48
CA LEU A 116 20.37 -9.48 8.92
C LEU A 116 19.75 -10.83 9.31
N ARG A 117 19.19 -11.57 8.34
CA ARG A 117 18.49 -12.84 8.53
C ARG A 117 17.29 -12.76 9.49
N TRP A 118 16.68 -11.58 9.60
CA TRP A 118 15.48 -11.37 10.41
C TRP A 118 14.22 -11.85 9.70
N THR A 119 14.23 -11.87 8.38
CA THR A 119 13.17 -12.48 7.56
C THR A 119 13.80 -13.36 6.48
N ARG A 120 13.02 -14.29 5.94
CA ARG A 120 13.29 -15.04 4.71
C ARG A 120 12.40 -14.58 3.55
N THR A 121 11.47 -13.68 3.84
CA THR A 121 10.49 -13.14 2.91
C THR A 121 11.08 -12.03 2.04
N LEU A 122 11.14 -12.27 0.72
CA LEU A 122 11.43 -11.25 -0.29
C LEU A 122 10.11 -10.72 -0.86
N ASN A 123 9.84 -9.43 -0.63
CA ASN A 123 8.67 -8.76 -1.16
C ASN A 123 8.94 -8.26 -2.59
N VAL A 124 8.43 -9.00 -3.56
CA VAL A 124 8.55 -8.70 -4.99
C VAL A 124 7.41 -7.82 -5.52
N ASP A 125 6.39 -7.58 -4.70
CA ASP A 125 5.20 -6.83 -5.08
C ASP A 125 5.32 -5.36 -4.66
N VAL A 126 5.94 -4.59 -5.55
CA VAL A 126 6.19 -3.16 -5.39
C VAL A 126 4.90 -2.34 -5.40
N TRP A 127 3.84 -2.84 -6.07
CA TRP A 127 2.55 -2.15 -6.09
C TRP A 127 1.98 -2.02 -4.68
N ASN A 128 2.12 -3.06 -3.87
CA ASN A 128 1.57 -3.09 -2.52
C ASN A 128 2.30 -2.20 -1.51
N PHE A 129 3.35 -1.48 -1.92
CA PHE A 129 4.03 -0.52 -1.05
C PHE A 129 3.18 0.73 -0.79
N TRP A 130 2.07 0.91 -1.53
CA TRP A 130 1.08 1.95 -1.26
C TRP A 130 0.61 1.94 0.20
N HIS A 131 0.55 0.78 0.85
CA HIS A 131 0.18 0.68 2.28
C HIS A 131 1.15 1.46 3.17
N PHE A 132 2.45 1.31 2.92
CA PHE A 132 3.50 1.98 3.69
C PHE A 132 3.54 3.47 3.36
N ALA A 133 3.32 3.81 2.09
CA ALA A 133 3.18 5.20 1.66
C ALA A 133 1.99 5.83 2.37
N PHE A 134 0.83 5.18 2.39
CA PHE A 134 -0.38 5.70 3.00
C PHE A 134 -0.16 6.06 4.48
N VAL A 135 0.39 5.14 5.27
CA VAL A 135 0.68 5.41 6.69
C VAL A 135 1.72 6.52 6.84
N GLY A 136 2.79 6.52 6.04
CA GLY A 136 3.77 7.60 6.05
C GLY A 136 3.16 8.95 5.69
N SER A 137 2.27 9.01 4.70
CA SER A 137 1.58 10.22 4.25
C SER A 137 0.63 10.77 5.30
N LEU A 138 -0.01 9.91 6.09
CA LEU A 138 -0.80 10.35 7.26
C LEU A 138 0.08 11.05 8.30
N VAL A 139 1.29 10.53 8.54
CA VAL A 139 2.26 11.18 9.45
C VAL A 139 2.70 12.53 8.91
N VAL A 140 3.00 12.62 7.61
CA VAL A 140 3.34 13.92 6.99
C VAL A 140 2.16 14.88 7.11
N ALA A 141 0.94 14.44 6.81
CA ALA A 141 -0.25 15.29 6.92
C ALA A 141 -0.52 15.78 8.35
N ALA A 142 -0.12 15.01 9.36
CA ALA A 142 -0.28 15.38 10.77
C ALA A 142 0.87 16.23 11.34
N THR A 143 2.06 16.16 10.74
CA THR A 143 3.30 16.75 11.32
C THR A 143 4.02 17.74 10.41
N ASP A 144 3.59 17.88 9.16
CA ASP A 144 4.25 18.60 8.08
C ASP A 144 5.72 18.19 7.85
N ASN A 145 6.12 16.99 8.31
CA ASN A 145 7.50 16.53 8.25
C ASN A 145 7.66 15.25 7.40
N LEU A 146 8.25 15.40 6.22
CA LEU A 146 8.51 14.30 5.29
C LEU A 146 9.44 13.23 5.87
N ALA A 147 10.47 13.63 6.64
CA ALA A 147 11.43 12.68 7.20
C ALA A 147 10.74 11.72 8.19
N TYR A 148 9.84 12.25 9.04
CA TYR A 148 9.04 11.42 9.94
C TYR A 148 8.11 10.48 9.18
N GLY A 149 7.48 10.95 8.10
CA GLY A 149 6.68 10.09 7.22
C GLY A 149 7.47 8.93 6.62
N ILE A 150 8.68 9.19 6.12
CA ILE A 150 9.56 8.16 5.55
C ILE A 150 10.03 7.16 6.61
N ILE A 151 10.44 7.64 7.79
CA ILE A 151 10.86 6.77 8.91
C ILE A 151 9.71 5.85 9.31
N ILE A 152 8.51 6.38 9.47
CA ILE A 152 7.34 5.57 9.84
C ILE A 152 6.99 4.58 8.72
N ALA A 153 7.02 4.99 7.45
CA ALA A 153 6.81 4.07 6.33
C ALA A 153 7.82 2.92 6.34
N ALA A 154 9.09 3.19 6.65
CA ALA A 154 10.14 2.18 6.76
C ALA A 154 9.89 1.20 7.92
N LEU A 155 9.47 1.72 9.09
CA LEU A 155 9.14 0.90 10.25
C LEU A 155 7.93 0.00 9.98
N VAL A 156 6.89 0.54 9.35
CA VAL A 156 5.69 -0.22 8.99
C VAL A 156 6.02 -1.29 7.94
N ALA A 157 6.87 -0.98 6.96
CA ALA A 157 7.37 -1.96 6.00
C ALA A 157 8.13 -3.10 6.71
N ALA A 158 9.02 -2.77 7.65
CA ALA A 158 9.76 -3.75 8.43
C ALA A 158 8.82 -4.65 9.25
N LEU A 159 7.84 -4.05 9.94
CA LEU A 159 6.85 -4.78 10.72
C LEU A 159 6.00 -5.72 9.85
N SER A 160 5.57 -5.24 8.68
CA SER A 160 4.80 -6.03 7.71
C SER A 160 5.59 -7.25 7.25
N LEU A 161 6.89 -7.09 6.96
CA LEU A 161 7.78 -8.17 6.55
C LEU A 161 8.02 -9.20 7.67
N LEU A 162 8.17 -8.74 8.91
CA LEU A 162 8.31 -9.63 10.07
C LEU A 162 7.05 -10.48 10.28
N PHE A 163 5.87 -9.86 10.20
CA PHE A 163 4.60 -10.59 10.29
C PHE A 163 4.38 -11.52 9.10
N ALA A 164 4.82 -11.15 7.90
CA ALA A 164 4.78 -12.01 6.72
C ALA A 164 5.57 -13.30 6.95
N ASP A 165 6.79 -13.19 7.47
CA ASP A 165 7.66 -14.32 7.72
C ASP A 165 7.11 -15.24 8.83
N TRP A 166 6.58 -14.63 9.89
CA TRP A 166 5.96 -15.36 11.00
C TRP A 166 4.69 -16.11 10.55
N SER A 167 3.82 -15.46 9.79
CA SER A 167 2.56 -16.03 9.31
C SER A 167 2.74 -16.98 8.12
N ALA A 168 3.91 -17.00 7.49
CA ALA A 168 4.18 -17.79 6.28
C ALA A 168 3.80 -19.27 6.46
N ARG A 169 4.13 -19.89 7.58
CA ARG A 169 3.79 -21.30 7.83
C ARG A 169 2.27 -21.54 7.84
N ALA A 170 1.51 -20.67 8.50
CA ALA A 170 0.06 -20.78 8.57
C ALA A 170 -0.58 -20.57 7.19
N VAL A 171 -0.09 -19.57 6.44
CA VAL A 171 -0.53 -19.31 5.05
C VAL A 171 -0.25 -20.52 4.16
N GLN A 172 0.95 -21.10 4.22
CA GLN A 172 1.32 -22.26 3.41
C GLN A 172 0.50 -23.51 3.77
N GLN A 173 0.19 -23.72 5.05
CA GLN A 173 -0.67 -24.82 5.49
C GLN A 173 -2.11 -24.65 5.02
N PHE A 174 -2.65 -23.43 5.07
CA PHE A 174 -4.02 -23.14 4.65
C PHE A 174 -4.20 -23.23 3.14
N TYR A 175 -3.30 -22.62 2.36
CA TYR A 175 -3.41 -22.59 0.90
C TYR A 175 -2.73 -23.78 0.19
N GLY A 176 -1.90 -24.56 0.89
CA GLY A 176 -1.16 -25.68 0.31
C GLY A 176 -0.06 -25.28 -0.67
N VAL A 177 0.35 -24.00 -0.69
CA VAL A 177 1.36 -23.49 -1.61
C VAL A 177 2.68 -23.26 -0.86
N PRO A 178 3.72 -24.11 -1.04
CA PRO A 178 4.97 -23.98 -0.32
C PRO A 178 5.76 -22.74 -0.76
N GLY A 179 6.48 -22.12 0.18
CA GLY A 179 7.38 -21.00 -0.10
C GLY A 179 6.70 -19.64 -0.29
N VAL A 180 5.40 -19.53 -0.07
CA VAL A 180 4.65 -18.28 -0.16
C VAL A 180 4.49 -17.62 1.21
N SER A 181 4.53 -16.30 1.23
CA SER A 181 4.20 -15.44 2.36
C SER A 181 3.46 -14.20 1.86
N VAL A 182 2.74 -13.50 2.75
CA VAL A 182 1.96 -12.30 2.38
C VAL A 182 2.53 -11.08 3.12
N PRO A 183 3.38 -10.27 2.47
CA PRO A 183 4.07 -9.15 3.11
C PRO A 183 3.30 -7.84 3.11
N HIS A 184 1.97 -7.89 2.99
CA HIS A 184 1.12 -6.71 2.84
C HIS A 184 0.48 -6.31 4.17
N LEU A 185 0.48 -5.00 4.44
CA LEU A 185 -0.07 -4.47 5.68
C LEU A 185 -1.54 -4.84 5.89
N ALA A 186 -2.33 -4.93 4.80
CA ALA A 186 -3.71 -5.38 4.86
C ALA A 186 -3.89 -6.72 5.58
N SER A 187 -2.97 -7.67 5.35
CA SER A 187 -2.95 -8.97 6.03
C SER A 187 -2.22 -8.93 7.37
N ALA A 188 -1.11 -8.21 7.45
CA ALA A 188 -0.27 -8.16 8.64
C ALA A 188 -0.96 -7.45 9.82
N GLN A 189 -1.77 -6.42 9.56
CA GLN A 189 -2.46 -5.65 10.61
C GLN A 189 -3.59 -6.43 11.31
N ILE A 190 -4.25 -7.35 10.59
CA ILE A 190 -5.35 -8.16 11.11
C ILE A 190 -4.80 -9.32 11.94
N LEU A 191 -3.57 -9.74 11.68
CA LEU A 191 -2.96 -10.93 12.26
C LEU A 191 -2.99 -10.95 13.80
N PRO A 192 -2.60 -9.89 14.55
CA PRO A 192 -2.70 -9.91 16.01
C PRO A 192 -4.14 -10.07 16.51
N ILE A 193 -5.09 -9.41 15.84
CA ILE A 193 -6.52 -9.49 16.16
C ILE A 193 -7.03 -10.91 15.92
N ALA A 194 -6.68 -11.51 14.77
CA ALA A 194 -7.08 -12.87 14.43
C ALA A 194 -6.53 -13.90 15.44
N ILE A 195 -5.28 -13.76 15.89
CA ILE A 195 -4.69 -14.64 16.90
C ILE A 195 -5.47 -14.55 18.22
N ILE A 196 -5.79 -13.34 18.67
CA ILE A 196 -6.54 -13.12 19.91
C ILE A 196 -7.94 -13.70 19.78
N LEU A 197 -8.63 -13.45 18.67
CA LEU A 197 -9.97 -13.98 18.44
C LEU A 197 -9.97 -15.51 18.37
N ASN A 198 -9.01 -16.14 17.68
CA ASN A 198 -8.87 -17.59 17.67
C ASN A 198 -8.65 -18.13 19.08
N TRP A 199 -7.75 -17.51 19.86
CA TRP A 199 -7.49 -17.92 21.25
C TRP A 199 -8.74 -17.84 22.14
N ILE A 200 -9.61 -16.85 21.92
CA ILE A 200 -10.90 -16.74 22.61
C ILE A 200 -11.86 -17.84 22.13
N MET A 201 -12.02 -18.00 20.82
CA MET A 201 -12.94 -18.97 20.23
C MET A 201 -12.60 -20.41 20.63
N ASP A 202 -11.32 -20.76 20.71
CA ASP A 202 -10.83 -22.07 21.17
C ASP A 202 -11.21 -22.40 22.62
N ARG A 203 -11.51 -21.37 23.42
CA ARG A 203 -11.91 -21.49 24.84
C ARG A 203 -13.42 -21.50 25.05
N ILE A 204 -14.21 -21.15 24.05
CA ILE A 204 -15.67 -21.15 24.16
C ILE A 204 -16.18 -22.57 23.87
N PRO A 205 -16.77 -23.26 24.86
CA PRO A 205 -17.32 -24.60 24.64
C PRO A 205 -18.39 -24.59 23.56
N GLY A 206 -18.24 -25.41 22.53
CA GLY A 206 -19.16 -25.50 21.40
C GLY A 206 -18.59 -24.85 20.13
N ILE A 207 -18.09 -23.61 20.22
CA ILE A 207 -17.40 -22.94 19.11
C ILE A 207 -16.06 -23.62 18.82
N ASN A 208 -15.35 -24.04 19.88
CA ASN A 208 -14.09 -24.77 19.79
C ASN A 208 -14.16 -26.16 19.13
N LYS A 209 -15.36 -26.60 18.70
CA LYS A 209 -15.58 -27.86 17.98
C LYS A 209 -16.03 -27.65 16.54
N ILE A 210 -16.14 -26.40 16.08
CA ILE A 210 -16.51 -26.07 14.71
C ILE A 210 -15.23 -26.20 13.86
N ASN A 211 -15.16 -27.25 13.04
CA ASN A 211 -14.12 -27.47 12.03
C ASN A 211 -14.54 -26.88 10.69
#